data_AF-A0A1B7WS11-F1
#
_entry.id   AF-A0A1B7WS11-F1
#
_cell.length_a   1.000
_cell.length_b   1.000
_cell.length_c   1.000
_cell.angle_alpha   90.00
_cell.angle_beta   90.00
_cell.angle_gamma   90.00
#
_symmetry.space_group_name_H-M   'P 1'
#
loop_
_entity.id
_entity.type
_entity.pdbx_description
1 polymer ?
#
loop_
_entity_poly.entity_id
_entity_poly.type
_entity_poly.pdbx_seq_one_letter_code
_entity_poly.pdbx_strand_id
1 'polypeptide(L)'
;MQKLHKLLNTENSELAKILRFNLYGIVAILTQANREYPIDPGIGISEEILQELDELLQDTRLIEEVEDLGELKQSQLINDLKLLKLKETFNNDPELKFYLGTSPIQSQNDGEIWNEIQIKLLRVPEDLAISWRELALKTAQELGAIVDNENLEELPFFRDEIIYPGLTGTVKAKGLCLSQQALLNSEITQNHLSENLYSIAGFLLLYIKFIEIDTDLHHALKSVFSFDVVSLNSKSEQRHQYIDALKDRFYRIQKYSENVDIILELCAWIDIDEAINSLVFIPPAESYSWWGKLQKESRRILRKAAEKAIKAGNEVRIKQLSGLYADVCEFSKDDLQLDCGGTPGEVLTCLRVYAKINQQEYPGRVIFRTLR
;
A
#
# COMPACT_ATOMS: atom_id res chain seq x y z
N MET A 1 -30.00 14.72 13.60
CA MET A 1 -28.95 14.62 12.56
C MET A 1 -28.95 15.72 11.49
N GLN A 2 -30.06 16.37 11.11
CA GLN A 2 -30.12 17.29 9.94
C GLN A 2 -29.04 18.40 9.87
N LYS A 3 -28.66 19.03 11.00
CA LYS A 3 -27.60 20.06 11.01
C LYS A 3 -26.21 19.47 10.79
N LEU A 4 -25.95 18.24 11.28
CA LEU A 4 -24.69 17.53 11.05
C LEU A 4 -24.57 17.14 9.58
N HIS A 5 -25.64 16.60 8.99
CA HIS A 5 -25.69 16.26 7.57
C HIS A 5 -25.44 17.49 6.67
N LYS A 6 -26.04 18.64 7.01
CA LYS A 6 -25.80 19.89 6.28
C LYS A 6 -24.34 20.35 6.39
N LEU A 7 -23.73 20.24 7.57
CA LEU A 7 -22.32 20.58 7.77
C LEU A 7 -21.40 19.63 7.01
N LEU A 8 -21.64 18.31 7.07
CA LEU A 8 -20.84 17.30 6.37
C LEU A 8 -20.87 17.48 4.85
N ASN A 9 -21.99 17.95 4.29
CA ASN A 9 -22.14 18.17 2.85
C ASN A 9 -21.75 19.58 2.39
N THR A 10 -21.16 20.40 3.27
CA THR A 10 -20.66 21.73 2.90
C THR A 10 -19.31 21.60 2.21
N GLU A 11 -19.24 21.99 0.93
CA GLU A 11 -18.03 21.92 0.12
C GLU A 11 -16.89 22.78 0.69
N ASN A 12 -15.66 22.27 0.61
CA ASN A 12 -14.42 22.94 1.07
C ASN A 12 -14.46 23.43 2.53
N SER A 13 -15.24 22.79 3.40
CA SER A 13 -15.32 23.13 4.81
C SER A 13 -14.36 22.29 5.66
N GLU A 14 -13.36 22.94 6.27
CA GLU A 14 -12.47 22.29 7.25
C GLU A 14 -13.26 21.77 8.46
N LEU A 15 -14.35 22.44 8.85
CA LEU A 15 -15.23 21.97 9.93
C LEU A 15 -15.98 20.68 9.53
N ALA A 16 -16.33 20.53 8.25
CA ALA A 16 -16.94 19.30 7.73
C ALA A 16 -15.93 18.15 7.74
N LYS A 17 -14.68 18.40 7.34
CA LYS A 17 -13.59 17.41 7.39
C LYS A 17 -13.30 16.95 8.81
N ILE A 18 -13.10 17.90 9.74
CA ILE A 18 -12.86 17.60 11.17
C ILE A 18 -14.02 16.79 11.76
N LEU A 19 -15.27 17.16 11.45
CA LEU A 19 -16.44 16.42 11.92
C LEU A 19 -16.44 14.99 11.35
N ARG A 20 -16.18 14.82 10.04
CA ARG A 20 -16.13 13.51 9.38
C ARG A 20 -15.07 12.60 10.02
N PHE A 21 -13.88 13.12 10.36
CA PHE A 21 -12.85 12.35 11.06
C PHE A 21 -13.28 11.84 12.43
N ASN A 22 -13.91 12.71 13.23
CA ASN A 22 -14.36 12.32 14.55
C ASN A 22 -15.46 11.26 14.48
N LEU A 23 -16.37 11.37 13.50
CA LEU A 23 -17.42 10.39 13.28
C LEU A 23 -16.86 9.04 12.81
N TYR A 24 -15.92 9.01 11.86
CA TYR A 24 -15.23 7.77 11.48
C TYR A 24 -14.44 7.16 12.65
N GLY A 25 -13.83 7.99 13.49
CA GLY A 25 -13.16 7.55 14.72
C GLY A 25 -14.14 6.88 15.70
N ILE A 26 -15.32 7.48 15.90
CA ILE A 26 -16.38 6.91 16.74
C ILE A 26 -16.87 5.58 16.17
N VAL A 27 -17.10 5.49 14.86
CA VAL A 27 -17.50 4.23 14.19
C VAL A 27 -16.47 3.12 14.45
N ALA A 28 -15.18 3.42 14.26
CA ALA A 28 -14.12 2.45 14.48
C ALA A 28 -14.05 2.00 15.96
N ILE A 29 -14.14 2.94 16.91
CA ILE A 29 -14.12 2.65 18.35
C ILE A 29 -15.30 1.76 18.74
N LEU A 30 -16.52 2.10 18.32
CA LEU A 30 -17.72 1.32 18.65
C LEU A 30 -17.70 -0.06 17.99
N THR A 31 -17.21 -0.16 16.74
CA THR A 31 -17.05 -1.45 16.05
C THR A 31 -16.06 -2.36 16.79
N GLN A 32 -14.93 -1.80 17.23
CA GLN A 32 -13.93 -2.54 17.99
C GLN A 32 -14.46 -2.92 19.38
N ALA A 33 -15.15 -2.00 20.08
CA ALA A 33 -15.74 -2.27 21.39
C ALA A 33 -16.81 -3.36 21.31
N ASN A 34 -17.67 -3.36 20.28
CA ASN A 34 -18.67 -4.42 20.08
C ASN A 34 -18.04 -5.80 19.83
N ARG A 35 -16.89 -5.85 19.15
CA ARG A 35 -16.12 -7.09 18.95
C ARG A 35 -15.47 -7.60 20.24
N GLU A 36 -15.01 -6.68 21.09
CA GLU A 36 -14.30 -7.00 22.32
C GLU A 36 -15.26 -7.37 23.47
N TYR A 37 -16.46 -6.77 23.50
CA TYR A 37 -17.47 -6.96 24.55
C TYR A 37 -18.84 -7.39 23.98
N PRO A 38 -18.95 -8.60 23.38
CA PRO A 38 -20.15 -9.03 22.65
C PRO A 38 -21.41 -9.29 23.50
N ILE A 39 -21.28 -9.28 24.83
CA ILE A 39 -22.36 -9.55 25.79
C ILE A 39 -22.67 -8.28 26.61
N ASP A 40 -22.09 -7.14 26.24
CA ASP A 40 -22.37 -5.87 26.92
C ASP A 40 -23.84 -5.49 26.73
N PRO A 41 -24.56 -5.09 27.80
CA PRO A 41 -25.98 -4.74 27.71
C PRO A 41 -26.25 -3.54 26.78
N GLY A 42 -25.23 -2.74 26.45
CA GLY A 42 -25.31 -1.62 25.51
C GLY A 42 -25.09 -1.98 24.04
N ILE A 43 -24.79 -3.23 23.69
CA ILE A 43 -24.39 -3.61 22.32
C ILE A 43 -25.45 -3.27 21.27
N GLY A 44 -26.74 -3.50 21.57
CA GLY A 44 -27.83 -3.18 20.65
C GLY A 44 -27.95 -1.67 20.39
N ILE A 45 -27.77 -0.84 21.41
CA ILE A 45 -27.75 0.62 21.26
C ILE A 45 -26.51 1.05 20.46
N SER A 46 -25.37 0.39 20.68
CA SER A 46 -24.15 0.67 19.91
C SER A 46 -24.29 0.30 18.44
N GLU A 47 -24.99 -0.78 18.11
CA GLU A 47 -25.29 -1.16 16.72
C GLU A 47 -26.24 -0.16 16.04
N GLU A 48 -27.26 0.32 16.75
CA GLU A 48 -28.14 1.39 16.26
C GLU A 48 -27.37 2.69 15.99
N ILE A 49 -26.45 3.08 16.89
CA ILE A 49 -25.59 4.25 16.68
C ILE A 49 -24.66 4.05 15.48
N LEU A 50 -24.09 2.87 15.30
CA LEU A 50 -23.25 2.55 14.13
C LEU A 50 -24.02 2.70 12.83
N GLN A 51 -25.28 2.25 12.79
CA GLN A 51 -26.14 2.41 11.63
C GLN A 51 -26.48 3.88 11.36
N GLU A 52 -26.84 4.65 12.38
CA GLU A 52 -27.11 6.10 12.23
C GLU A 52 -25.88 6.88 11.75
N LEU A 53 -24.69 6.49 12.20
CA LEU A 53 -23.42 7.10 11.77
C LEU A 53 -23.07 6.72 10.34
N ASP A 54 -23.31 5.48 9.92
CA ASP A 54 -23.09 5.05 8.55
C ASP A 54 -24.01 5.81 7.59
N GLU A 55 -25.32 5.89 7.89
CA GLU A 55 -26.28 6.70 7.12
C GLU A 55 -25.90 8.18 7.05
N LEU A 56 -25.30 8.72 8.10
CA LEU A 56 -24.83 10.11 8.15
C LEU A 56 -23.54 10.34 7.32
N LEU A 57 -22.70 9.31 7.19
CA LEU A 57 -21.41 9.36 6.52
C LEU A 57 -21.49 8.97 5.04
N GLN A 58 -22.54 8.25 4.61
CA GLN A 58 -22.78 7.95 3.21
C GLN A 58 -23.13 9.21 2.40
N ASP A 59 -22.32 9.48 1.38
CA ASP A 59 -22.47 10.62 0.48
C ASP A 59 -23.58 10.33 -0.54
N THR A 60 -24.67 11.09 -0.52
CA THR A 60 -25.82 10.94 -1.44
C THR A 60 -25.52 11.43 -2.88
N ARG A 61 -24.29 11.26 -3.38
CA ARG A 61 -23.88 11.73 -4.72
C ARG A 61 -23.37 10.63 -5.66
N LEU A 62 -23.66 9.35 -5.41
CA LEU A 62 -23.20 8.25 -6.27
C LEU A 62 -24.27 7.22 -6.70
N ILE A 63 -25.58 7.51 -6.61
CA ILE A 63 -26.62 6.51 -6.97
C ILE A 63 -27.52 6.89 -8.16
N GLU A 64 -27.47 8.12 -8.69
CA GLU A 64 -28.26 8.46 -9.89
C GLU A 64 -27.41 8.38 -11.17
N GLU A 65 -27.05 7.16 -11.63
CA GLU A 65 -26.76 6.91 -13.06
C GLU A 65 -26.58 5.41 -13.48
N VAL A 66 -26.96 4.42 -12.67
CA VAL A 66 -26.76 2.98 -13.05
C VAL A 66 -28.03 2.15 -13.17
N GLU A 67 -29.22 2.73 -13.02
CA GLU A 67 -30.49 2.00 -13.18
C GLU A 67 -31.26 2.44 -14.45
N ASP A 68 -30.75 2.11 -15.66
CA ASP A 68 -31.66 1.76 -16.79
C ASP A 68 -31.02 1.20 -18.09
N LEU A 69 -29.74 0.78 -18.12
CA LEU A 69 -29.10 0.33 -19.40
C LEU A 69 -28.29 -0.98 -19.35
N GLY A 70 -28.33 -1.73 -18.24
CA GLY A 70 -27.26 -2.68 -17.90
C GLY A 70 -27.41 -4.16 -18.27
N GLU A 71 -28.61 -4.73 -18.41
CA GLU A 71 -28.73 -6.21 -18.39
C GLU A 71 -28.55 -6.89 -19.76
N LEU A 72 -28.77 -6.19 -20.87
CA LEU A 72 -28.71 -6.80 -22.21
C LEU A 72 -27.33 -6.73 -22.89
N LYS A 73 -26.36 -5.96 -22.36
CA LYS A 73 -25.00 -5.84 -22.93
C LYS A 73 -23.91 -6.60 -22.16
N GLN A 74 -24.11 -6.87 -20.87
CA GLN A 74 -23.11 -7.60 -20.07
C GLN A 74 -22.92 -9.05 -20.50
N SER A 75 -23.97 -9.73 -20.96
CA SER A 75 -23.88 -11.14 -21.39
C SER A 75 -23.18 -11.34 -22.74
N GLN A 76 -23.12 -10.31 -23.59
CA GLN A 76 -22.35 -10.35 -24.85
C GLN A 76 -20.88 -9.94 -24.67
N LEU A 77 -20.57 -8.99 -23.76
CA LEU A 77 -19.20 -8.55 -23.49
C LEU A 77 -18.33 -9.64 -22.82
N ILE A 78 -18.91 -10.47 -21.94
CA ILE A 78 -18.19 -11.55 -21.25
C ILE A 78 -17.74 -12.65 -22.23
N ASN A 79 -18.42 -12.81 -23.37
CA ASN A 79 -18.09 -13.83 -24.37
C ASN A 79 -16.92 -13.46 -25.30
N ASP A 80 -16.43 -12.21 -25.27
CA ASP A 80 -15.35 -11.72 -26.15
C ASP A 80 -13.98 -11.56 -25.46
N LEU A 81 -13.89 -11.80 -24.14
CA LEU A 81 -12.63 -11.69 -23.39
C LEU A 81 -11.71 -12.87 -23.69
N LYS A 82 -10.61 -12.61 -24.40
CA LYS A 82 -9.65 -13.65 -24.79
C LYS A 82 -8.90 -14.19 -23.57
N LEU A 83 -8.65 -13.35 -22.57
CA LEU A 83 -7.94 -13.72 -21.35
C LEU A 83 -8.85 -14.27 -20.23
N LEU A 84 -10.14 -14.53 -20.50
CA LEU A 84 -11.05 -15.04 -19.47
C LEU A 84 -10.55 -16.34 -18.84
N LYS A 85 -10.07 -17.30 -19.65
CA LYS A 85 -9.52 -18.56 -19.13
C LYS A 85 -8.29 -18.34 -18.25
N LEU A 86 -7.43 -17.39 -18.60
CA LEU A 86 -6.27 -17.04 -17.79
C LEU A 86 -6.70 -16.43 -16.45
N LYS A 87 -7.67 -15.51 -16.48
CA LYS A 87 -8.30 -14.91 -15.28
C LYS A 87 -8.88 -15.98 -14.36
N GLU A 88 -9.64 -16.93 -14.90
CA GLU A 88 -10.23 -18.04 -14.13
C GLU A 88 -9.17 -18.97 -13.53
N THR A 89 -8.13 -19.29 -14.30
CA THR A 89 -7.03 -20.15 -13.83
C THR A 89 -6.29 -19.47 -12.69
N PHE A 90 -5.97 -18.18 -12.84
CA PHE A 90 -5.32 -17.36 -11.81
C PHE A 90 -6.17 -17.28 -10.53
N ASN A 91 -7.46 -16.96 -10.66
CA ASN A 91 -8.38 -16.84 -9.53
C ASN A 91 -8.62 -18.16 -8.78
N ASN A 92 -8.35 -19.30 -9.41
CA ASN A 92 -8.58 -20.62 -8.80
C ASN A 92 -7.30 -21.27 -8.26
N ASP A 93 -6.13 -20.68 -8.50
CA ASP A 93 -4.86 -21.25 -8.06
C ASP A 93 -4.71 -21.20 -6.53
N PRO A 94 -4.53 -22.34 -5.86
CA PRO A 94 -4.46 -22.39 -4.41
C PRO A 94 -3.19 -21.77 -3.82
N GLU A 95 -2.07 -21.80 -4.56
CA GLU A 95 -0.79 -21.24 -4.13
C GLU A 95 -0.81 -19.72 -4.21
N LEU A 96 -1.37 -19.15 -5.29
CA LEU A 96 -1.61 -17.72 -5.40
C LEU A 96 -2.59 -17.23 -4.32
N LYS A 97 -3.67 -17.96 -4.04
CA LYS A 97 -4.63 -17.59 -2.97
C LYS A 97 -3.98 -17.48 -1.60
N PHE A 98 -2.97 -18.31 -1.32
CA PHE A 98 -2.23 -18.25 -0.07
C PHE A 98 -1.53 -16.89 0.12
N TYR A 99 -0.92 -16.35 -0.94
CA TYR A 99 -0.21 -15.06 -0.88
C TYR A 99 -1.11 -13.84 -1.14
N LEU A 100 -2.09 -13.98 -2.03
CA LEU A 100 -2.90 -12.85 -2.52
C LEU A 100 -4.26 -12.73 -1.83
N GLY A 101 -4.63 -13.70 -1.00
CA GLY A 101 -5.96 -13.78 -0.40
C GLY A 101 -7.03 -14.23 -1.40
N THR A 102 -8.28 -13.99 -1.07
CA THR A 102 -9.45 -14.47 -1.84
C THR A 102 -10.02 -13.44 -2.81
N SER A 103 -9.41 -12.26 -2.91
CA SER A 103 -9.89 -11.17 -3.79
C SER A 103 -9.64 -11.53 -5.26
N PRO A 104 -10.68 -11.79 -6.06
CA PRO A 104 -10.51 -12.19 -7.45
C PRO A 104 -10.16 -10.98 -8.34
N ILE A 105 -9.59 -11.25 -9.51
CA ILE A 105 -9.36 -10.26 -10.57
C ILE A 105 -10.67 -9.55 -10.92
N GLN A 106 -10.71 -8.21 -10.82
CA GLN A 106 -11.92 -7.40 -11.06
C GLN A 106 -12.01 -6.84 -12.49
N SER A 107 -10.88 -6.80 -13.21
CA SER A 107 -10.76 -6.23 -14.55
C SER A 107 -11.74 -6.81 -15.57
N GLN A 108 -12.22 -5.93 -16.48
CA GLN A 108 -13.30 -6.21 -17.43
C GLN A 108 -12.88 -6.16 -18.90
N ASN A 109 -11.60 -5.89 -19.20
CA ASN A 109 -11.02 -6.04 -20.54
C ASN A 109 -9.66 -6.77 -20.50
N ASP A 110 -9.24 -7.33 -21.63
CA ASP A 110 -8.01 -8.13 -21.70
C ASP A 110 -6.75 -7.36 -21.27
N GLY A 111 -6.67 -6.05 -21.58
CA GLY A 111 -5.52 -5.23 -21.22
C GLY A 111 -5.42 -5.01 -19.71
N GLU A 112 -6.55 -4.70 -19.07
CA GLU A 112 -6.64 -4.58 -17.61
C GLU A 112 -6.42 -5.93 -16.92
N ILE A 113 -6.97 -7.03 -17.45
CA ILE A 113 -6.74 -8.38 -16.91
C ILE A 113 -5.25 -8.71 -16.91
N TRP A 114 -4.55 -8.43 -18.03
CA TRP A 114 -3.11 -8.61 -18.10
C TRP A 114 -2.40 -7.82 -17.01
N ASN A 115 -2.68 -6.52 -16.90
CA ASN A 115 -2.03 -5.65 -15.93
C ASN A 115 -2.30 -6.05 -14.49
N GLU A 116 -3.55 -6.34 -14.14
CA GLU A 116 -3.95 -6.73 -12.79
C GLU A 116 -3.27 -8.04 -12.37
N ILE A 117 -3.19 -9.04 -13.27
CA ILE A 117 -2.44 -10.27 -13.02
C ILE A 117 -0.96 -9.95 -12.77
N GLN A 118 -0.33 -9.16 -13.65
CA GLN A 118 1.10 -8.88 -13.57
C GLN A 118 1.48 -8.09 -12.31
N ILE A 119 0.65 -7.11 -11.92
CA ILE A 119 0.80 -6.33 -10.70
C ILE A 119 0.64 -7.22 -9.46
N LYS A 120 -0.38 -8.08 -9.42
CA LYS A 120 -0.56 -9.01 -8.28
C LYS A 120 0.64 -9.96 -8.12
N LEU A 121 1.27 -10.38 -9.22
CA LEU A 121 2.49 -11.21 -9.18
C LEU A 121 3.72 -10.49 -8.59
N LEU A 122 3.69 -9.15 -8.41
CA LEU A 122 4.77 -8.43 -7.72
C LEU A 122 4.83 -8.72 -6.21
N ARG A 123 3.80 -9.37 -5.67
CA ARG A 123 3.59 -9.59 -4.23
C ARG A 123 3.89 -11.01 -3.78
N VAL A 124 4.09 -11.93 -4.72
CA VAL A 124 4.31 -13.36 -4.45
C VAL A 124 5.80 -13.71 -4.54
N PRO A 125 6.25 -14.86 -4.02
CA PRO A 125 7.62 -15.34 -4.21
C PRO A 125 8.07 -15.28 -5.68
N GLU A 126 9.33 -14.93 -5.91
CA GLU A 126 9.84 -14.64 -7.24
C GLU A 126 9.80 -15.86 -8.17
N ASP A 127 10.03 -17.06 -7.66
CA ASP A 127 9.91 -18.33 -8.38
C ASP A 127 8.47 -18.60 -8.83
N LEU A 128 7.50 -18.35 -7.95
CA LEU A 128 6.08 -18.44 -8.28
C LEU A 128 5.69 -17.38 -9.32
N ALA A 129 6.16 -16.13 -9.15
CA ALA A 129 5.91 -15.04 -10.07
C ALA A 129 6.46 -15.34 -11.48
N ILE A 130 7.69 -15.85 -11.58
CA ILE A 130 8.31 -16.23 -12.85
C ILE A 130 7.48 -17.32 -13.55
N SER A 131 7.15 -18.39 -12.82
CA SER A 131 6.37 -19.51 -13.37
C SER A 131 5.01 -19.06 -13.90
N TRP A 132 4.34 -18.17 -13.17
CA TRP A 132 3.06 -17.58 -13.58
C TRP A 132 3.18 -16.62 -14.76
N ARG A 133 4.25 -15.80 -14.82
CA ARG A 133 4.51 -14.92 -15.95
C ARG A 133 4.73 -15.69 -17.23
N GLU A 134 5.50 -16.78 -17.17
CA GLU A 134 5.72 -17.68 -18.30
C GLU A 134 4.42 -18.34 -18.77
N LEU A 135 3.61 -18.84 -17.83
CA LEU A 135 2.30 -19.42 -18.13
C LEU A 135 1.34 -18.41 -18.77
N ALA A 136 1.23 -17.22 -18.18
CA ALA A 136 0.39 -16.13 -18.67
C ALA A 136 0.81 -15.72 -20.09
N LEU A 137 2.12 -15.56 -20.31
CA LEU A 137 2.64 -15.16 -21.61
C LEU A 137 2.39 -16.23 -22.68
N LYS A 138 2.66 -17.51 -22.37
CA LYS A 138 2.39 -18.62 -23.29
C LYS A 138 0.90 -18.66 -23.66
N THR A 139 0.02 -18.51 -22.67
CA THR A 139 -1.43 -18.49 -22.89
C THR A 139 -1.85 -17.32 -23.79
N ALA A 140 -1.30 -16.12 -23.59
CA ALA A 140 -1.58 -14.97 -24.43
C ALA A 140 -1.05 -15.17 -25.87
N GLN A 141 0.14 -15.75 -26.04
CA GLN A 141 0.73 -16.05 -27.34
C GLN A 141 -0.07 -17.10 -28.13
N GLU A 142 -0.60 -18.13 -27.47
CA GLU A 142 -1.50 -19.12 -28.07
C GLU A 142 -2.78 -18.47 -28.64
N LEU A 143 -3.19 -17.33 -28.07
CA LEU A 143 -4.32 -16.52 -28.54
C LEU A 143 -3.93 -15.51 -29.62
N GLY A 144 -2.65 -15.47 -30.04
CA GLY A 144 -2.12 -14.57 -31.07
C GLY A 144 -1.59 -13.22 -30.55
N ALA A 145 -1.36 -13.10 -29.24
CA ALA A 145 -0.68 -11.93 -28.68
C ALA A 145 0.82 -11.97 -28.97
N ILE A 146 1.43 -10.80 -29.11
CA ILE A 146 2.86 -10.62 -29.38
C ILE A 146 3.44 -9.78 -28.25
N VAL A 147 4.59 -10.20 -27.71
CA VAL A 147 5.32 -9.45 -26.67
C VAL A 147 5.71 -8.08 -27.21
N ASP A 148 5.44 -7.04 -26.44
CA ASP A 148 5.81 -5.66 -26.76
C ASP A 148 6.59 -5.03 -25.60
N ASN A 149 7.89 -4.81 -25.81
CA ASN A 149 8.78 -4.15 -24.85
C ASN A 149 8.94 -2.65 -25.10
N GLU A 150 8.20 -2.08 -26.06
CA GLU A 150 8.23 -0.67 -26.41
C GLU A 150 7.02 0.08 -25.84
N ASN A 151 5.83 -0.54 -25.85
CA ASN A 151 4.61 0.04 -25.27
C ASN A 151 4.53 -0.19 -23.75
N LEU A 152 5.35 0.55 -23.00
CA LEU A 152 5.46 0.45 -21.54
C LEU A 152 4.92 1.71 -20.85
N GLU A 153 4.25 1.52 -19.72
CA GLU A 153 4.02 2.59 -18.75
C GLU A 153 5.26 2.76 -17.88
N GLU A 154 5.80 3.98 -17.87
CA GLU A 154 7.03 4.31 -17.17
C GLU A 154 6.77 4.77 -15.73
N LEU A 155 7.37 4.07 -14.78
CA LEU A 155 7.41 4.44 -13.37
C LEU A 155 8.72 5.17 -13.06
N PRO A 156 8.66 6.38 -12.46
CA PRO A 156 9.85 7.15 -12.12
C PRO A 156 10.70 6.43 -11.07
N PHE A 157 11.94 6.07 -11.42
CA PHE A 157 12.86 5.43 -10.48
C PHE A 157 14.33 5.67 -10.84
N PHE A 158 15.27 5.33 -9.95
CA PHE A 158 16.70 5.60 -10.15
C PHE A 158 17.42 4.55 -11.01
N ARG A 159 16.71 3.58 -11.56
CA ARG A 159 17.21 2.58 -12.52
C ARG A 159 16.16 2.25 -13.56
N ASP A 160 16.62 1.80 -14.73
CA ASP A 160 15.75 1.29 -15.78
C ASP A 160 15.57 -0.24 -15.62
N GLU A 161 14.33 -0.71 -15.66
CA GLU A 161 14.00 -2.12 -15.48
C GLU A 161 12.63 -2.41 -16.08
N ILE A 162 12.51 -3.35 -17.02
CA ILE A 162 11.19 -3.84 -17.45
C ILE A 162 10.66 -4.76 -16.36
N ILE A 163 9.56 -4.38 -15.71
CA ILE A 163 8.92 -5.18 -14.66
C ILE A 163 8.12 -6.32 -15.30
N TYR A 164 7.33 -5.99 -16.33
CA TYR A 164 6.66 -6.95 -17.20
C TYR A 164 6.38 -6.33 -18.57
N PRO A 165 6.37 -7.15 -19.64
CA PRO A 165 6.17 -6.66 -20.99
C PRO A 165 4.71 -6.29 -21.26
N GLY A 166 4.51 -5.42 -22.25
CA GLY A 166 3.21 -5.20 -22.87
C GLY A 166 2.87 -6.30 -23.86
N LEU A 167 1.68 -6.18 -24.44
CA LEU A 167 1.17 -7.07 -25.48
C LEU A 167 0.62 -6.27 -26.65
N THR A 168 0.85 -6.78 -27.86
CA THR A 168 0.22 -6.33 -29.11
C THR A 168 -0.41 -7.52 -29.85
N GLY A 169 -0.99 -7.29 -31.02
CA GLY A 169 -1.67 -8.33 -31.80
C GLY A 169 -3.12 -8.50 -31.34
N THR A 170 -3.52 -9.75 -31.06
CA THR A 170 -4.91 -10.08 -30.72
C THR A 170 -5.32 -9.60 -29.33
N VAL A 171 -4.38 -9.52 -28.39
CA VAL A 171 -4.55 -8.91 -27.06
C VAL A 171 -3.63 -7.70 -26.99
N LYS A 172 -4.16 -6.56 -26.54
CA LYS A 172 -3.40 -5.31 -26.43
C LYS A 172 -3.36 -4.87 -24.97
N ALA A 173 -2.16 -4.71 -24.44
CA ALA A 173 -1.91 -4.28 -23.08
C ALA A 173 -0.61 -3.45 -23.03
N LYS A 174 -0.55 -2.46 -22.16
CA LYS A 174 0.72 -1.79 -21.85
C LYS A 174 1.53 -2.66 -20.88
N GLY A 175 2.84 -2.66 -21.01
CA GLY A 175 3.72 -3.21 -19.99
C GLY A 175 4.01 -2.17 -18.91
N LEU A 176 4.90 -2.51 -17.99
CA LEU A 176 5.33 -1.63 -16.92
C LEU A 176 6.84 -1.68 -16.76
N CYS A 177 7.49 -0.53 -16.63
CA CYS A 177 8.92 -0.43 -16.39
C CYS A 177 9.26 0.65 -15.37
N LEU A 178 10.42 0.51 -14.75
CA LEU A 178 11.12 1.57 -14.06
C LEU A 178 11.90 2.40 -15.09
N SER A 179 11.91 3.73 -14.93
CA SER A 179 12.55 4.67 -15.87
C SER A 179 13.28 5.80 -15.13
N GLN A 180 14.59 5.91 -15.37
CA GLN A 180 15.41 7.05 -14.94
C GLN A 180 14.98 8.33 -15.62
N GLN A 181 14.59 8.26 -16.90
CA GLN A 181 14.12 9.42 -17.63
C GLN A 181 12.80 9.95 -17.08
N ALA A 182 11.88 9.07 -16.66
CA ALA A 182 10.66 9.47 -15.98
C ALA A 182 10.95 10.14 -14.63
N LEU A 183 11.95 9.66 -13.87
CA LEU A 183 12.40 10.32 -12.64
C LEU A 183 13.01 11.69 -12.91
N LEU A 184 13.84 11.83 -13.95
CA LEU A 184 14.40 13.12 -14.40
C LEU A 184 13.33 14.16 -14.72
N ASN A 185 12.22 13.72 -15.32
CA ASN A 185 11.12 14.60 -15.72
C ASN A 185 10.21 15.02 -14.55
N SER A 186 10.35 14.42 -13.36
CA SER A 186 9.45 14.60 -12.21
C SER A 186 9.65 15.88 -11.39
N GLU A 187 10.37 16.86 -11.93
CA GLU A 187 10.72 18.15 -11.29
C GLU A 187 11.53 18.05 -9.97
N ILE A 188 11.97 16.84 -9.57
CA ILE A 188 12.89 16.68 -8.44
C ILE A 188 14.29 17.13 -8.85
N THR A 189 14.71 18.31 -8.39
CA THR A 189 15.98 18.95 -8.75
C THR A 189 17.18 18.08 -8.38
N GLN A 190 17.81 17.45 -9.38
CA GLN A 190 18.96 16.55 -9.20
C GLN A 190 20.23 17.25 -8.68
N ASN A 191 20.41 18.53 -8.99
CA ASN A 191 21.71 19.20 -8.87
C ASN A 191 22.23 19.40 -7.43
N HIS A 192 21.43 19.07 -6.41
CA HIS A 192 21.79 19.26 -5.00
C HIS A 192 21.52 18.06 -4.09
N LEU A 193 21.03 16.94 -4.61
CA LEU A 193 20.69 15.78 -3.78
C LEU A 193 21.88 14.83 -3.64
N SER A 194 22.14 14.36 -2.42
CA SER A 194 23.02 13.22 -2.20
C SER A 194 22.45 11.95 -2.86
N GLU A 195 23.30 10.98 -3.18
CA GLU A 195 22.89 9.69 -3.79
C GLU A 195 21.74 9.01 -3.03
N ASN A 196 21.77 9.04 -1.70
CA ASN A 196 20.72 8.47 -0.85
C ASN A 196 19.40 9.25 -0.96
N LEU A 197 19.46 10.60 -1.02
CA LEU A 197 18.27 11.43 -1.20
C LEU A 197 17.63 11.22 -2.58
N TYR A 198 18.45 11.11 -3.62
CA TYR A 198 17.98 10.79 -4.97
C TYR A 198 17.30 9.42 -5.03
N SER A 199 17.86 8.43 -4.33
CA SER A 199 17.26 7.10 -4.24
C SER A 199 15.88 7.14 -3.57
N ILE A 200 15.74 7.86 -2.44
CA ILE A 200 14.44 8.02 -1.76
C ILE A 200 13.42 8.79 -2.59
N ALA A 201 13.85 9.81 -3.33
CA ALA A 201 12.96 10.49 -4.28
C ALA A 201 12.37 9.50 -5.29
N GLY A 202 13.19 8.57 -5.80
CA GLY A 202 12.73 7.46 -6.64
C GLY A 202 11.68 6.58 -5.93
N PHE A 203 11.94 6.12 -4.71
CA PHE A 203 10.95 5.34 -3.94
C PHE A 203 9.63 6.10 -3.72
N LEU A 204 9.71 7.38 -3.37
CA LEU A 204 8.55 8.23 -3.13
C LEU A 204 7.64 8.28 -4.36
N LEU A 205 8.21 8.64 -5.52
CA LEU A 205 7.44 8.78 -6.75
C LEU A 205 6.92 7.44 -7.26
N LEU A 206 7.74 6.39 -7.16
CA LEU A 206 7.34 5.04 -7.49
C LEU A 206 6.11 4.61 -6.68
N TYR A 207 6.12 4.83 -5.36
CA TYR A 207 4.99 4.48 -4.51
C TYR A 207 3.75 5.34 -4.76
N ILE A 208 3.91 6.64 -5.02
CA ILE A 208 2.78 7.49 -5.43
C ILE A 208 2.15 6.94 -6.72
N LYS A 209 2.95 6.50 -7.69
CA LYS A 209 2.44 5.87 -8.91
C LYS A 209 1.76 4.55 -8.65
N PHE A 210 2.31 3.70 -7.78
CA PHE A 210 1.63 2.45 -7.40
C PHE A 210 0.27 2.70 -6.75
N ILE A 211 0.13 3.74 -5.91
CA ILE A 211 -1.15 4.14 -5.31
C ILE A 211 -2.18 4.55 -6.37
N GLU A 212 -1.74 5.04 -7.53
CA GLU A 212 -2.63 5.40 -8.65
C GLU A 212 -3.09 4.17 -9.45
N ILE A 213 -2.23 3.16 -9.62
CA ILE A 213 -2.47 2.02 -10.53
C ILE A 213 -2.91 0.73 -9.85
N ASP A 214 -2.64 0.55 -8.55
CA ASP A 214 -2.97 -0.67 -7.81
C ASP A 214 -4.03 -0.38 -6.72
N THR A 215 -5.21 -0.96 -6.92
CA THR A 215 -6.38 -0.76 -6.05
C THR A 215 -6.33 -1.58 -4.76
N ASP A 216 -5.42 -2.55 -4.64
CA ASP A 216 -5.28 -3.41 -3.46
C ASP A 216 -4.39 -2.76 -2.37
N LEU A 217 -3.87 -1.56 -2.62
CA LEU A 217 -2.98 -0.87 -1.68
C LEU A 217 -3.73 -0.26 -0.49
N HIS A 218 -3.11 -0.45 0.66
CA HIS A 218 -3.54 0.09 1.93
C HIS A 218 -2.40 0.86 2.58
N HIS A 219 -2.72 1.73 3.53
CA HIS A 219 -1.72 2.29 4.43
C HIS A 219 -1.96 1.85 5.87
N ALA A 220 -0.86 1.71 6.60
CA ALA A 220 -0.84 1.47 8.03
C ALA A 220 -0.19 2.64 8.79
N LEU A 221 0.13 3.77 8.16
CA LEU A 221 0.97 4.81 8.77
C LEU A 221 0.30 5.49 9.96
N LYS A 222 0.92 5.36 11.15
CA LYS A 222 0.36 5.81 12.44
C LYS A 222 -0.02 7.28 12.45
N SER A 223 0.81 8.14 11.84
CA SER A 223 0.58 9.59 11.84
C SER A 223 -0.59 10.04 10.97
N VAL A 224 -1.09 9.16 10.10
CA VAL A 224 -2.27 9.41 9.27
C VAL A 224 -3.50 8.77 9.92
N PHE A 225 -3.40 7.48 10.26
CA PHE A 225 -4.43 6.76 10.98
C PHE A 225 -3.79 5.71 11.88
N SER A 226 -4.05 5.78 13.19
CA SER A 226 -3.35 4.96 14.19
C SER A 226 -4.00 3.61 14.46
N PHE A 227 -5.27 3.45 14.14
CA PHE A 227 -6.10 2.37 14.68
C PHE A 227 -6.21 1.12 13.80
N ASP A 228 -5.96 1.25 12.49
CA ASP A 228 -6.18 0.14 11.55
C ASP A 228 -5.35 0.28 10.26
N VAL A 229 -5.40 -0.75 9.43
CA VAL A 229 -4.93 -0.75 8.04
C VAL A 229 -6.07 -0.26 7.14
N VAL A 230 -5.81 0.78 6.34
CA VAL A 230 -6.86 1.48 5.60
C VAL A 230 -6.62 1.45 4.11
N SER A 231 -7.64 1.04 3.35
CA SER A 231 -7.59 1.03 1.88
C SER A 231 -7.44 2.43 1.30
N LEU A 232 -6.47 2.60 0.41
CA LEU A 232 -6.19 3.85 -0.28
C LEU A 232 -7.14 4.06 -1.47
N ASN A 233 -7.74 2.99 -2.00
CA ASN A 233 -8.66 3.06 -3.13
C ASN A 233 -10.07 3.50 -2.68
N SER A 234 -10.59 2.93 -1.59
CA SER A 234 -11.96 3.22 -1.12
C SER A 234 -12.09 4.51 -0.31
N LYS A 235 -10.99 5.05 0.22
CA LYS A 235 -11.00 6.29 1.02
C LYS A 235 -10.07 7.34 0.42
N SER A 236 -10.58 8.10 -0.55
CA SER A 236 -9.81 9.14 -1.25
C SER A 236 -9.14 10.16 -0.31
N GLU A 237 -9.78 10.54 0.80
CA GLU A 237 -9.19 11.44 1.79
C GLU A 237 -7.92 10.84 2.44
N GLN A 238 -7.97 9.57 2.82
CA GLN A 238 -6.83 8.84 3.40
C GLN A 238 -5.70 8.71 2.39
N ARG A 239 -6.02 8.51 1.11
CA ARG A 239 -5.04 8.53 0.01
C ARG A 239 -4.27 9.83 -0.06
N HIS A 240 -4.96 10.97 -0.06
CA HIS A 240 -4.30 12.28 -0.10
C HIS A 240 -3.44 12.52 1.14
N GLN A 241 -3.97 12.23 2.34
CA GLN A 241 -3.23 12.41 3.59
C GLN A 241 -1.96 11.55 3.65
N TYR A 242 -2.04 10.32 3.15
CA TYR A 242 -0.90 9.44 3.10
C TYR A 242 0.19 9.94 2.12
N ILE A 243 -0.22 10.40 0.93
CA ILE A 243 0.69 11.00 -0.05
C ILE A 243 1.34 12.28 0.51
N ASP A 244 0.57 13.14 1.18
CA ASP A 244 1.09 14.35 1.80
C ASP A 244 2.07 14.03 2.94
N ALA A 245 1.75 13.04 3.78
CA ALA A 245 2.66 12.57 4.83
C ALA A 245 3.97 12.01 4.28
N LEU A 246 3.94 11.30 3.14
CA LEU A 246 5.14 10.83 2.44
C LEU A 246 5.99 12.00 1.94
N LYS A 247 5.39 12.99 1.28
CA LYS A 247 6.07 14.20 0.79
C LYS A 247 6.68 15.02 1.93
N ASP A 248 5.92 15.27 2.99
CA ASP A 248 6.37 16.00 4.17
C ASP A 248 7.61 15.37 4.82
N ARG A 249 7.62 14.03 4.93
CA ARG A 249 8.76 13.29 5.50
C ARG A 249 9.98 13.37 4.60
N PHE A 250 9.80 13.31 3.28
CA PHE A 250 10.89 13.52 2.33
C PHE A 250 11.49 14.93 2.44
N TYR A 251 10.65 15.98 2.48
CA TYR A 251 11.10 17.36 2.65
C TYR A 251 11.86 17.58 3.97
N ARG A 252 11.45 16.90 5.05
CA ARG A 252 12.20 16.95 6.33
C ARG A 252 13.61 16.39 6.17
N ILE A 253 13.80 15.28 5.47
CA ILE A 253 15.14 14.72 5.24
C ILE A 253 16.00 15.67 4.43
N GLN A 254 15.45 16.27 3.37
CA GLN A 254 16.16 17.30 2.60
C GLN A 254 16.61 18.45 3.51
N LYS A 255 15.68 19.01 4.30
CA LYS A 255 15.98 20.10 5.24
C LYS A 255 17.04 19.73 6.29
N TYR A 256 17.00 18.53 6.85
CA TYR A 256 17.97 18.12 7.87
C TYR A 256 19.33 17.75 7.28
N SER A 257 19.37 17.26 6.05
CA SER A 257 20.64 17.01 5.34
C SER A 257 21.46 18.28 5.15
N GLU A 258 20.81 19.44 5.10
CA GLU A 258 21.47 20.76 5.03
C GLU A 258 21.92 21.29 6.40
N ASN A 259 21.32 20.83 7.51
CA ASN A 259 21.41 21.47 8.83
C ASN A 259 22.41 20.80 9.83
N VAL A 260 23.32 19.94 9.39
CA VAL A 260 24.44 19.33 10.17
C VAL A 260 24.03 18.44 11.36
N ASP A 261 22.80 18.53 11.90
CA ASP A 261 22.34 17.66 13.00
C ASP A 261 22.08 16.23 12.50
N ILE A 262 23.09 15.39 12.70
CA ILE A 262 23.12 13.99 12.28
C ILE A 262 22.05 13.12 12.96
N ILE A 263 21.61 13.49 14.18
CA ILE A 263 20.61 12.74 14.92
C ILE A 263 19.22 13.07 14.40
N LEU A 264 18.93 14.35 14.17
CA LEU A 264 17.67 14.76 13.53
C LEU A 264 17.55 14.22 12.12
N GLU A 265 18.66 14.20 11.36
CA GLU A 265 18.72 13.55 10.05
C GLU A 265 18.36 12.06 10.15
N LEU A 266 18.98 11.31 11.08
CA LEU A 266 18.68 9.89 11.28
C LEU A 266 17.22 9.64 11.70
N CYS A 267 16.66 10.46 12.59
CA CYS A 267 15.26 10.36 12.97
C CYS A 267 14.33 10.59 11.78
N ALA A 268 14.64 11.56 10.91
CA ALA A 268 13.88 11.79 9.68
C ALA A 268 13.98 10.61 8.70
N TRP A 269 15.14 9.95 8.63
CA TRP A 269 15.34 8.71 7.88
C TRP A 269 14.50 7.55 8.41
N ILE A 270 14.40 7.38 9.73
CA ILE A 270 13.54 6.35 10.34
C ILE A 270 12.06 6.65 10.00
N ASP A 271 11.69 7.92 10.00
CA ASP A 271 10.34 8.39 9.73
C ASP A 271 9.88 8.16 8.29
N ILE A 272 10.71 8.46 7.27
CA ILE A 272 10.35 8.15 5.88
C ILE A 272 10.31 6.64 5.65
N ASP A 273 11.20 5.89 6.29
CA ASP A 273 11.25 4.45 6.18
C ASP A 273 9.98 3.83 6.78
N GLU A 274 9.48 4.32 7.92
CA GLU A 274 8.18 3.92 8.44
C GLU A 274 7.06 4.20 7.43
N ALA A 275 7.05 5.38 6.82
CA ALA A 275 6.05 5.71 5.82
C ALA A 275 6.11 4.74 4.64
N ILE A 276 7.29 4.52 4.05
CA ILE A 276 7.50 3.55 2.96
C ILE A 276 7.00 2.14 3.32
N ASN A 277 7.39 1.64 4.50
CA ASN A 277 7.01 0.28 4.93
C ASN A 277 5.56 0.22 5.46
N SER A 278 4.88 1.37 5.58
CA SER A 278 3.45 1.46 5.89
C SER A 278 2.57 1.41 4.66
N LEU A 279 3.11 1.45 3.44
CA LEU A 279 2.38 1.08 2.23
C LEU A 279 2.35 -0.44 2.12
N VAL A 280 1.18 -1.04 2.33
CA VAL A 280 1.04 -2.49 2.49
C VAL A 280 -0.12 -3.04 1.66
N PHE A 281 -0.07 -4.35 1.42
CA PHE A 281 -1.17 -5.13 0.89
C PHE A 281 -1.87 -5.89 2.02
N ILE A 282 -3.10 -6.33 1.76
CA ILE A 282 -3.83 -7.26 2.62
C ILE A 282 -4.23 -8.47 1.74
N PRO A 283 -3.61 -9.66 1.90
CA PRO A 283 -2.49 -9.97 2.79
C PRO A 283 -1.19 -9.22 2.45
N PRO A 284 -0.26 -9.03 3.42
CA PRO A 284 1.03 -8.40 3.14
C PRO A 284 1.85 -9.17 2.09
N ALA A 285 2.55 -8.44 1.23
CA ALA A 285 3.41 -9.02 0.21
C ALA A 285 4.53 -9.87 0.84
N GLU A 286 4.88 -10.96 0.16
CA GLU A 286 5.94 -11.84 0.63
C GLU A 286 7.30 -11.12 0.62
N SER A 287 8.14 -11.41 1.60
CA SER A 287 9.39 -10.69 1.84
C SER A 287 10.42 -10.78 0.71
N TYR A 288 10.45 -11.87 -0.06
CA TYR A 288 11.30 -12.12 -1.21
C TYR A 288 10.62 -11.83 -2.55
N SER A 289 9.36 -11.39 -2.54
CA SER A 289 8.68 -10.84 -3.73
C SER A 289 9.39 -9.59 -4.27
N TRP A 290 9.02 -9.17 -5.48
CA TRP A 290 9.52 -7.91 -6.07
C TRP A 290 9.23 -6.71 -5.14
N TRP A 291 8.02 -6.63 -4.59
CA TRP A 291 7.64 -5.59 -3.63
C TRP A 291 8.44 -5.68 -2.32
N GLY A 292 8.61 -6.88 -1.78
CA GLY A 292 9.38 -7.12 -0.56
C GLY A 292 10.85 -6.73 -0.72
N LYS A 293 11.45 -6.99 -1.89
CA LYS A 293 12.80 -6.54 -2.23
C LYS A 293 12.90 -5.02 -2.30
N LEU A 294 11.90 -4.35 -2.88
CA LEU A 294 11.86 -2.88 -2.95
C LEU A 294 11.84 -2.25 -1.55
N GLN A 295 11.03 -2.78 -0.62
CA GLN A 295 11.03 -2.34 0.78
C GLN A 295 12.37 -2.62 1.48
N LYS A 296 12.97 -3.80 1.24
CA LYS A 296 14.32 -4.15 1.74
C LYS A 296 15.39 -3.19 1.19
N GLU A 297 15.29 -2.74 -0.05
CA GLU A 297 16.21 -1.74 -0.63
C GLU A 297 16.10 -0.39 0.09
N SER A 298 14.88 0.10 0.36
CA SER A 298 14.67 1.30 1.17
C SER A 298 15.31 1.17 2.57
N ARG A 299 15.11 0.02 3.24
CA ARG A 299 15.72 -0.29 4.55
C ARG A 299 17.25 -0.26 4.53
N ARG A 300 17.90 -0.61 3.40
CA ARG A 300 19.36 -0.51 3.26
C ARG A 300 19.83 0.95 3.28
N ILE A 301 19.04 1.87 2.74
CA ILE A 301 19.37 3.30 2.77
C ILE A 301 19.31 3.84 4.20
N LEU A 302 18.30 3.46 4.98
CA LEU A 302 18.23 3.77 6.42
C LEU A 302 19.47 3.25 7.17
N ARG A 303 19.94 2.04 6.87
CA ARG A 303 21.17 1.50 7.48
C ARG A 303 22.40 2.36 7.15
N LYS A 304 22.53 2.85 5.92
CA LYS A 304 23.61 3.80 5.54
C LYS A 304 23.52 5.10 6.36
N ALA A 305 22.32 5.64 6.59
CA ALA A 305 22.13 6.82 7.42
C ALA A 305 22.52 6.55 8.89
N ALA A 306 22.18 5.39 9.43
CA ALA A 306 22.58 4.98 10.77
C ALA A 306 24.11 4.83 10.90
N GLU A 307 24.77 4.22 9.91
CA GLU A 307 26.23 4.11 9.87
C GLU A 307 26.91 5.48 9.85
N LYS A 308 26.34 6.48 9.17
CA LYS A 308 26.84 7.86 9.18
C LYS A 308 26.78 8.45 10.60
N ALA A 309 25.68 8.24 11.33
CA ALA A 309 25.54 8.69 12.71
C ALA A 309 26.51 7.99 13.67
N ILE A 310 26.75 6.68 13.49
CA ILE A 310 27.75 5.90 14.25
C ILE A 310 29.16 6.44 14.01
N LYS A 311 29.52 6.69 12.74
CA LYS A 311 30.83 7.26 12.38
C LYS A 311 31.05 8.67 12.94
N ALA A 312 29.96 9.41 13.18
CA ALA A 312 29.99 10.70 13.86
C ALA A 312 30.10 10.60 15.40
N GLY A 313 30.22 9.39 15.97
CA GLY A 313 30.43 9.16 17.40
C GLY A 313 29.16 8.94 18.21
N ASN A 314 28.00 8.74 17.58
CA ASN A 314 26.73 8.47 18.28
C ASN A 314 26.53 6.97 18.55
N GLU A 315 25.88 6.64 19.66
CA GLU A 315 25.49 5.26 19.97
C GLU A 315 24.16 4.93 19.28
N VAL A 316 24.20 4.22 18.15
CA VAL A 316 22.99 3.88 17.40
C VAL A 316 22.80 2.36 17.33
N ARG A 317 21.60 1.89 17.65
CA ARG A 317 21.15 0.52 17.41
C ARG A 317 19.83 0.56 16.66
N ILE A 318 19.74 -0.12 15.53
CA ILE A 318 18.51 -0.29 14.76
C ILE A 318 18.21 -1.78 14.63
N LYS A 319 16.98 -2.19 14.95
CA LYS A 319 16.51 -3.57 14.86
C LYS A 319 15.23 -3.63 14.03
N GLN A 320 15.27 -4.37 12.93
CA GLN A 320 14.07 -4.77 12.20
C GLN A 320 13.39 -5.90 12.98
N LEU A 321 12.08 -5.78 13.19
CA LEU A 321 11.31 -6.73 13.98
C LEU A 321 10.73 -7.81 13.06
N SER A 322 10.97 -9.08 13.36
CA SER A 322 10.57 -10.22 12.54
C SER A 322 10.52 -11.50 13.37
N GLY A 323 9.90 -12.55 12.85
CA GLY A 323 9.75 -13.84 13.56
C GLY A 323 8.49 -13.86 14.42
N LEU A 324 8.50 -14.60 15.53
CA LEU A 324 7.36 -14.67 16.43
C LEU A 324 7.10 -13.30 17.08
N TYR A 325 5.83 -12.88 17.10
CA TYR A 325 5.44 -11.62 17.72
C TYR A 325 5.83 -11.57 19.20
N ALA A 326 5.70 -12.69 19.91
CA ALA A 326 6.08 -12.83 21.32
C ALA A 326 7.56 -12.50 21.59
N ASP A 327 8.45 -12.70 20.62
CA ASP A 327 9.89 -12.43 20.76
C ASP A 327 10.26 -10.96 20.52
N VAL A 328 9.33 -10.17 19.97
CA VAL A 328 9.58 -8.79 19.54
C VAL A 328 8.65 -7.76 20.15
N CYS A 329 7.54 -8.17 20.78
CA CYS A 329 6.51 -7.27 21.30
C CYS A 329 7.02 -6.28 22.37
N GLU A 330 8.13 -6.59 23.05
CA GLU A 330 8.77 -5.66 23.98
C GLU A 330 9.47 -4.48 23.29
N PHE A 331 9.85 -4.65 22.01
CA PHE A 331 10.53 -3.64 21.21
C PHE A 331 9.58 -2.82 20.33
N SER A 332 8.27 -3.15 20.33
CA SER A 332 7.26 -2.50 19.51
C SER A 332 6.15 -1.84 20.33
N LYS A 333 5.47 -0.87 19.71
CA LYS A 333 4.26 -0.23 20.22
C LYS A 333 3.29 0.08 19.09
N ASP A 334 2.00 0.15 19.44
CA ASP A 334 0.91 0.48 18.51
C ASP A 334 0.81 -0.52 17.33
N ASP A 335 1.10 -1.79 17.59
CA ASP A 335 1.09 -2.85 16.60
C ASP A 335 -0.31 -3.11 16.04
N LEU A 336 -0.37 -3.55 14.78
CA LEU A 336 -1.61 -3.91 14.10
C LEU A 336 -1.71 -5.41 13.94
N GLN A 337 -2.93 -5.93 14.06
CA GLN A 337 -3.21 -7.34 13.90
C GLN A 337 -3.95 -7.60 12.59
N LEU A 338 -3.64 -8.70 11.92
CA LEU A 338 -4.41 -9.22 10.78
C LEU A 338 -4.87 -10.65 11.03
N ASP A 339 -5.94 -11.04 10.35
CA ASP A 339 -6.52 -12.38 10.30
C ASP A 339 -6.27 -13.08 8.95
N CYS A 340 -5.40 -12.51 8.12
CA CYS A 340 -5.01 -13.03 6.81
C CYS A 340 -3.49 -12.93 6.58
N GLY A 341 -2.98 -13.78 5.68
CA GLY A 341 -1.55 -13.86 5.36
C GLY A 341 -0.68 -14.58 6.40
N GLY A 342 0.46 -15.11 5.93
CA GLY A 342 1.54 -15.67 6.74
C GLY A 342 1.15 -16.71 7.79
N THR A 343 2.05 -16.94 8.75
CA THR A 343 1.87 -17.91 9.82
C THR A 343 1.25 -17.26 11.06
N PRO A 344 0.22 -17.88 11.69
CA PRO A 344 -0.32 -17.43 12.97
C PRO A 344 0.74 -17.19 14.05
N GLY A 345 0.69 -16.01 14.68
CA GLY A 345 1.62 -15.59 15.74
C GLY A 345 2.92 -14.94 15.24
N GLU A 346 3.16 -14.89 13.92
CA GLU A 346 4.35 -14.25 13.35
C GLU A 346 4.10 -12.79 12.96
N VAL A 347 5.19 -12.01 12.98
CA VAL A 347 5.25 -10.69 12.36
C VAL A 347 5.19 -10.85 10.85
N LEU A 348 4.17 -10.25 10.24
CA LEU A 348 3.98 -10.20 8.79
C LEU A 348 4.82 -9.08 8.17
N THR A 349 4.80 -7.88 8.77
CA THR A 349 5.49 -6.70 8.25
C THR A 349 6.07 -5.87 9.38
N CYS A 350 7.35 -5.50 9.26
CA CYS A 350 7.95 -4.47 10.11
C CYS A 350 7.64 -3.09 9.53
N LEU A 351 6.68 -2.37 10.11
CA LEU A 351 6.32 -1.00 9.71
C LEU A 351 7.42 -0.03 10.13
N ARG A 352 7.79 -0.03 11.42
CA ARG A 352 8.85 0.83 11.96
C ARG A 352 9.91 -0.04 12.64
N VAL A 353 11.18 0.24 12.38
CA VAL A 353 12.28 -0.38 13.13
C VAL A 353 12.28 0.11 14.59
N TYR A 354 12.66 -0.77 15.50
CA TYR A 354 13.12 -0.33 16.80
C TYR A 354 14.45 0.42 16.64
N ALA A 355 14.59 1.57 17.29
CA ALA A 355 15.84 2.31 17.32
C ALA A 355 16.20 2.75 18.75
N LYS A 356 17.47 2.65 19.10
CA LYS A 356 18.06 3.27 20.28
C LYS A 356 19.16 4.21 19.82
N ILE A 357 19.01 5.49 20.10
CA ILE A 357 19.96 6.53 19.70
C ILE A 357 20.40 7.23 20.98
N ASN A 358 21.67 7.07 21.34
CA ASN A 358 22.23 7.46 22.63
C ASN A 358 21.38 6.85 23.76
N GLN A 359 20.81 7.69 24.63
CA GLN A 359 19.97 7.25 25.75
C GLN A 359 18.48 7.15 25.39
N GLN A 360 18.09 7.58 24.19
CA GLN A 360 16.68 7.64 23.78
C GLN A 360 16.28 6.39 22.99
N GLU A 361 15.12 5.84 23.35
CA GLU A 361 14.53 4.68 22.70
C GLU A 361 13.31 5.07 21.88
N TYR A 362 13.23 4.53 20.68
CA TYR A 362 12.14 4.68 19.74
C TYR A 362 11.59 3.29 19.45
N PRO A 363 10.37 2.99 19.91
CA PRO A 363 9.77 1.68 19.68
C PRO A 363 9.56 1.46 18.19
N GLY A 364 9.70 0.20 17.78
CA GLY A 364 9.27 -0.25 16.46
C GLY A 364 7.75 -0.39 16.41
N ARG A 365 7.26 -0.85 15.26
CA ARG A 365 5.85 -1.11 15.02
C ARG A 365 5.70 -2.19 13.97
N VAL A 366 4.80 -3.15 14.18
CA VAL A 366 4.62 -4.28 13.30
C VAL A 366 3.16 -4.51 12.91
N ILE A 367 2.96 -5.20 11.80
CA ILE A 367 1.75 -5.97 11.53
C ILE A 367 2.05 -7.43 11.88
N PHE A 368 1.22 -8.07 12.68
CA PHE A 368 1.37 -9.49 13.02
C PHE A 368 0.09 -10.29 12.73
N ARG A 369 0.25 -11.58 12.52
CA ARG A 369 -0.86 -12.49 12.28
C ARG A 369 -1.43 -12.99 13.61
N THR A 370 -2.73 -12.82 13.79
CA THR A 370 -3.43 -13.35 14.96
C THR A 370 -3.37 -14.88 15.01
N LEU A 371 -3.43 -15.45 16.22
CA LEU A 371 -3.41 -16.91 16.44
C LEU A 371 -4.72 -17.62 16.03
N ARG A 372 -5.73 -16.88 15.59
CA ARG A 372 -7.08 -17.37 15.33
C ARG A 372 -7.28 -17.75 13.86
#